data_AF-V8P656-F1
#
_entry.id   AF-V8P656-F1
#
_cell.length_a   1.000
_cell.length_b   1.000
_cell.length_c   1.000
_cell.angle_alpha   90.00
_cell.angle_beta   90.00
_cell.angle_gamma   90.00
#
_symmetry.space_group_name_H-M   'P 1'
#
loop_
_entity.id
_entity.type
_entity.pdbx_description
1 polymer ?
#
loop_
_entity_poly.entity_id
_entity_poly.type
_entity_poly.pdbx_seq_one_letter_code
_entity_poly.pdbx_strand_id
1 'polypeptide(L)'
;MEKCKSVYSTHAAWLTEIHEYAKQDVVLMLLGNKVDSTQDRVVKREDGEKLAKEYGVPFMETSAKSGLNVDLAFMAIAKELKHRSMKLPNEPRFRLHDYVRKEVKGAGCCRS
;
A
#
# COMPACT_ATOMS: atom_id res chain seq x y z
N MET A 1 -2.08 -7.76 -24.01
CA MET A 1 -0.79 -7.56 -23.32
C MET A 1 -0.38 -6.09 -23.18
N GLU A 2 -0.83 -5.20 -24.07
CA GLU A 2 -0.49 -3.77 -24.04
C GLU A 2 -1.12 -2.98 -22.88
N LYS A 3 -2.34 -3.33 -22.45
CA LYS A 3 -3.02 -2.65 -21.33
C LYS A 3 -2.28 -2.76 -19.98
N CYS A 4 -1.64 -3.90 -19.70
CA CYS A 4 -0.91 -4.12 -18.45
C CYS A 4 0.36 -3.26 -18.35
N LYS A 5 1.06 -3.08 -19.49
CA LYS A 5 2.29 -2.27 -19.55
C LYS A 5 2.02 -0.79 -19.30
N SER A 6 0.92 -0.26 -19.84
CA SER A 6 0.55 1.15 -19.66
C SER A 6 0.27 1.48 -18.20
N VAL A 7 -0.53 0.67 -17.50
CA VAL A 7 -0.86 0.91 -16.09
C VAL A 7 0.40 0.81 -15.21
N TYR A 8 1.20 -0.25 -15.36
CA TYR A 8 2.45 -0.40 -14.58
C TYR A 8 3.41 0.78 -14.83
N SER A 9 3.56 1.21 -16.09
CA SER A 9 4.40 2.36 -16.46
C SER A 9 3.90 3.67 -15.86
N THR A 10 2.59 3.89 -15.75
CA THR A 10 2.03 5.08 -15.11
C THR A 10 2.28 5.07 -13.60
N HIS A 11 2.13 3.92 -12.93
CA HIS A 11 2.37 3.83 -11.48
C HIS A 11 3.85 4.00 -11.13
N ALA A 12 4.74 3.45 -11.96
CA ALA A 12 6.18 3.66 -11.81
C ALA A 12 6.56 5.14 -12.00
N ALA A 13 6.01 5.83 -13.01
CA ALA A 13 6.26 7.25 -13.24
C ALA A 13 5.81 8.11 -12.05
N TRP A 14 4.60 7.88 -11.52
CA TRP A 14 4.10 8.57 -10.33
C TRP A 14 4.94 8.31 -9.07
N LEU A 15 5.38 7.06 -8.87
CA LEU A 15 6.23 6.72 -7.74
C LEU A 15 7.61 7.38 -7.86
N THR A 16 8.17 7.47 -9.07
CA THR A 16 9.43 8.18 -9.33
C THR A 16 9.28 9.68 -9.06
N GLU A 17 8.23 10.34 -9.55
CA GLU A 17 8.00 11.76 -9.27
C GLU A 17 7.84 12.03 -7.77
N ILE A 18 7.05 11.22 -7.07
CA ILE A 18 6.92 11.38 -5.62
C ILE A 18 8.27 11.13 -4.93
N HIS A 19 9.05 10.14 -5.37
CA HIS A 19 10.37 9.88 -4.77
C HIS A 19 11.36 11.03 -5.02
N GLU A 20 11.32 11.65 -6.20
CA GLU A 20 12.21 12.75 -6.58
C GLU A 20 11.83 14.09 -5.91
N TYR A 21 10.54 14.36 -5.74
CA TYR A 21 10.05 15.67 -5.27
C TYR A 21 9.47 15.66 -3.85
N ALA A 22 9.22 14.50 -3.22
CA ALA A 22 8.66 14.47 -1.88
C ALA A 22 9.70 14.83 -0.82
N LYS A 23 9.27 15.65 0.16
CA LYS A 23 10.01 15.88 1.39
C LYS A 23 10.18 14.56 2.15
N GLN A 24 11.29 14.40 2.88
CA GLN A 24 11.62 13.19 3.64
C GLN A 24 10.55 12.74 4.67
N ASP A 25 9.60 13.61 5.02
CA ASP A 25 8.52 13.31 5.97
C ASP A 25 7.25 12.70 5.35
N VAL A 26 7.18 12.54 4.03
CA VAL A 26 5.98 11.97 3.40
C VAL A 26 5.83 10.48 3.73
N VAL A 27 4.61 10.08 4.08
CA VAL A 27 4.22 8.67 4.23
C VAL A 27 3.60 8.21 2.92
N LEU A 28 4.15 7.15 2.33
CA LEU A 28 3.67 6.62 1.05
C LEU A 28 3.32 5.13 1.17
N MET A 29 2.24 4.73 0.49
CA MET A 29 1.76 3.35 0.42
C MET A 29 1.09 3.13 -0.94
N LEU A 30 1.36 1.99 -1.57
CA LEU A 30 0.77 1.61 -2.86
C LEU A 30 -0.53 0.84 -2.64
N LEU A 31 -1.63 1.31 -3.24
CA LEU A 31 -2.95 0.67 -3.15
C LEU A 31 -3.39 0.10 -4.49
N GLY A 32 -3.58 -1.21 -4.56
CA GLY A 32 -4.22 -1.89 -5.69
C GLY A 32 -5.74 -1.87 -5.55
N ASN A 33 -6.39 -0.78 -5.97
CA ASN A 33 -7.85 -0.63 -5.86
C ASN A 33 -8.60 -1.52 -6.88
N LYS A 34 -9.93 -1.66 -6.71
CA LYS A 34 -10.84 -2.39 -7.61
C LYS A 34 -10.63 -3.90 -7.63
N VAL A 35 -10.17 -4.50 -6.53
CA VAL A 35 -9.96 -5.95 -6.43
C VAL A 35 -11.23 -6.79 -6.66
N ASP A 36 -12.42 -6.19 -6.56
CA ASP A 36 -13.71 -6.82 -6.83
C ASP A 36 -13.95 -7.15 -8.32
N SER A 37 -13.29 -6.46 -9.26
CA SER A 37 -13.39 -6.82 -10.69
C SER A 37 -12.28 -7.79 -11.07
N THR A 38 -12.53 -9.07 -10.80
CA THR A 38 -11.60 -10.14 -11.18
C THR A 38 -11.57 -10.40 -12.69
N GLN A 39 -12.69 -10.13 -13.39
CA GLN A 39 -12.80 -10.34 -14.84
C GLN A 39 -12.04 -9.30 -15.67
N ASP A 40 -11.91 -8.07 -15.17
CA ASP A 40 -11.14 -7.00 -15.84
C ASP A 40 -9.72 -6.85 -15.28
N ARG A 41 -9.25 -7.81 -14.48
CA ARG A 41 -7.95 -7.71 -13.81
C ARG A 41 -6.82 -7.74 -14.85
N VAL A 42 -6.22 -6.58 -15.05
CA VAL A 42 -5.05 -6.40 -15.92
C VAL A 42 -3.73 -6.40 -15.16
N VAL A 43 -3.72 -6.22 -13.84
CA VAL A 43 -2.48 -6.26 -13.03
C VAL A 43 -2.59 -7.38 -12.01
N LYS A 44 -1.62 -8.29 -12.03
CA LYS A 44 -1.53 -9.34 -11.02
C LYS A 44 -1.10 -8.72 -9.70
N ARG A 45 -1.56 -9.31 -8.61
CA ARG A 45 -1.16 -8.92 -7.27
C ARG A 45 0.38 -8.93 -7.11
N GLU A 46 1.02 -9.97 -7.64
CA GLU A 46 2.47 -10.16 -7.63
C GLU A 46 3.24 -8.98 -8.25
N ASP A 47 2.72 -8.42 -9.34
CA ASP A 47 3.34 -7.27 -10.02
C ASP A 47 3.28 -6.01 -9.15
N GLY A 48 2.14 -5.79 -8.47
CA GLY A 48 1.98 -4.70 -7.51
C GLY A 48 2.88 -4.85 -6.27
N GLU A 49 2.99 -6.06 -5.73
CA GLU A 49 3.90 -6.37 -4.63
C GLU A 49 5.37 -6.18 -5.03
N LYS A 50 5.74 -6.58 -6.25
CA LYS A 50 7.10 -6.38 -6.78
C LYS A 50 7.43 -4.90 -6.92
N LEU A 51 6.53 -4.11 -7.51
CA LEU A 51 6.70 -2.66 -7.66
C LEU A 51 6.84 -1.98 -6.29
N ALA A 52 5.96 -2.31 -5.35
CA ALA A 52 6.03 -1.75 -3.99
C ALA A 52 7.35 -2.07 -3.29
N LYS A 53 7.86 -3.30 -3.46
CA LYS A 53 9.17 -3.72 -2.93
C LYS A 53 10.33 -2.94 -3.56
N GLU A 54 10.26 -2.68 -4.87
CA GLU A 54 11.28 -1.91 -5.60
C GLU A 54 11.39 -0.47 -5.08
N TYR A 55 10.25 0.15 -4.77
CA TYR A 55 10.20 1.52 -4.22
C TYR A 55 10.22 1.58 -2.69
N GLY A 56 10.34 0.43 -2.00
CA GLY A 56 10.40 0.35 -0.55
C GLY A 56 9.12 0.80 0.18
N VAL A 57 7.96 0.74 -0.47
CA VAL A 57 6.67 1.14 0.10
C VAL A 57 5.78 -0.06 0.42
N PRO A 58 4.86 0.03 1.40
CA PRO A 58 3.89 -1.03 1.66
C PRO A 58 2.86 -1.15 0.54
N PHE A 59 2.33 -2.36 0.34
CA PHE A 59 1.28 -2.64 -0.65
C PHE A 59 0.04 -3.25 -0.02
N MET A 60 -1.14 -2.86 -0.49
CA MET A 60 -2.43 -3.45 -0.10
C MET A 60 -3.41 -3.40 -1.27
N GLU A 61 -4.17 -4.48 -1.48
CA GLU A 61 -5.30 -4.46 -2.40
C GLU A 61 -6.56 -3.98 -1.69
N THR A 62 -7.32 -3.10 -2.33
CA THR A 62 -8.52 -2.49 -1.77
C THR A 62 -9.68 -2.58 -2.76
N SER A 63 -10.91 -2.51 -2.25
CA SER A 63 -12.09 -2.25 -3.08
C SER A 63 -12.89 -1.13 -2.46
N ALA A 64 -12.88 0.03 -3.11
CA ALA A 64 -13.79 1.13 -2.76
C ALA A 64 -15.27 0.73 -2.90
N LYS A 65 -15.61 -0.26 -3.73
CA LYS A 65 -16.98 -0.72 -3.95
C LYS A 65 -17.49 -1.55 -2.78
N SER A 66 -16.69 -2.50 -2.29
CA SER A 66 -17.09 -3.37 -1.17
C SER A 66 -16.62 -2.88 0.19
N GLY A 67 -15.81 -1.82 0.23
CA GLY A 67 -15.14 -1.34 1.45
C GLY A 67 -13.93 -2.17 1.87
N LEU A 68 -13.58 -3.22 1.11
CA LEU A 68 -12.49 -4.13 1.46
C LEU A 68 -11.17 -3.36 1.61
N ASN A 69 -10.55 -3.48 2.79
CA ASN A 69 -9.26 -2.91 3.14
C ASN A 69 -9.15 -1.38 3.04
N VAL A 70 -10.25 -0.66 2.78
CA VAL A 70 -10.26 0.80 2.69
C VAL A 70 -9.94 1.41 4.07
N ASP A 71 -10.67 0.99 5.10
CA ASP A 71 -10.46 1.48 6.48
C ASP A 71 -9.06 1.12 7.00
N LEU A 72 -8.59 -0.09 6.69
CA LEU A 72 -7.26 -0.55 7.07
C LEU A 72 -6.16 0.32 6.44
N ALA A 73 -6.30 0.68 5.16
CA ALA A 73 -5.36 1.55 4.47
C ALA A 73 -5.29 2.94 5.12
N PHE A 74 -6.44 3.58 5.37
CA PHE A 74 -6.48 4.88 6.03
C PHE A 74 -5.94 4.83 7.46
N MET A 75 -6.31 3.80 8.23
CA MET A 75 -5.84 3.60 9.60
C MET A 75 -4.31 3.42 9.66
N ALA A 76 -3.74 2.66 8.72
CA ALA A 76 -2.32 2.42 8.64
C ALA A 76 -1.55 3.74 8.43
N ILE A 77 -1.99 4.56 7.45
CA ILE A 77 -1.39 5.87 7.16
C ILE A 77 -1.54 6.83 8.35
N ALA A 78 -2.74 6.91 8.94
CA ALA A 78 -2.99 7.79 10.08
C ALA A 78 -2.10 7.44 11.29
N LYS A 79 -1.89 6.15 11.56
CA LYS A 79 -0.99 5.68 12.64
C LYS A 79 0.46 6.09 12.38
N GLU A 80 0.95 5.90 11.16
CA GLU A 80 2.32 6.32 10.78
C GLU A 80 2.49 7.84 10.88
N LEU A 81 1.53 8.62 10.36
CA LEU A 81 1.57 10.08 10.47
C LEU A 81 1.59 10.54 11.92
N LYS A 82 0.67 10.02 12.75
CA LYS A 82 0.58 10.34 14.18
C LYS A 82 1.89 10.03 14.90
N HIS A 83 2.49 8.87 14.61
CA HIS A 83 3.75 8.47 15.23
C HIS A 83 4.94 9.35 14.77
N ARG A 84 4.98 9.80 13.51
CA ARG A 84 6.00 10.77 13.04
C ARG A 84 5.85 12.14 13.68
N SER A 85 4.61 12.60 13.87
CA SER A 85 4.32 13.89 14.51
C SER A 85 4.64 13.89 16.00
N MET A 86 4.40 12.77 16.69
CA MET A 86 4.71 12.61 18.11
C MET A 86 6.11 12.01 18.23
N LYS A 87 7.16 12.83 18.18
CA LYS A 87 8.55 12.43 18.48
C LYS A 87 8.70 12.10 19.99
N LEU A 88 8.03 11.06 20.46
CA LEU A 88 8.12 10.63 21.86
C LEU A 88 9.48 9.98 22.09
N PRO A 89 10.29 10.47 23.05
CA PRO A 89 11.52 9.80 23.42
C PRO A 89 11.16 8.43 24.03
N ASN A 90 11.68 7.37 23.43
CA ASN A 90 11.53 5.96 23.83
C ASN A 90 10.32 5.16 23.30
N GLU A 91 9.50 5.67 22.37
CA GLU A 91 8.58 4.78 21.65
C GLU A 91 9.27 4.07 20.48
N PRO A 92 9.01 2.76 20.26
CA PRO A 92 9.51 2.07 19.09
C PRO A 92 8.92 2.68 17.83
N ARG A 93 9.76 2.88 16.81
CA ARG A 93 9.33 3.47 15.53
C ARG A 93 8.19 2.65 14.93
N PHE A 94 7.02 3.25 14.72
CA PHE A 94 5.94 2.58 13.98
C PHE A 94 6.46 2.24 12.58
N ARG A 95 6.23 0.99 12.16
CA ARG A 95 6.63 0.49 10.85
C ARG A 95 5.39 0.14 10.06
N LEU A 96 4.98 1.06 9.19
CA LEU A 96 3.83 0.87 8.31
C LEU A 96 3.83 -0.47 7.56
N HIS A 97 5.00 -0.89 7.05
CA HIS A 97 5.17 -2.16 6.33
C HIS A 97 4.79 -3.39 7.19
N ASP A 98 5.19 -3.40 8.46
CA ASP A 98 4.95 -4.53 9.37
C ASP A 98 3.48 -4.59 9.80
N TYR A 99 2.88 -3.41 10.04
CA TYR A 99 1.46 -3.28 10.33
C TYR A 99 0.61 -3.83 9.18
N VAL A 100 0.85 -3.36 7.96
CA VAL A 100 0.12 -3.80 6.76
C VAL A 100 0.27 -5.31 6.56
N ARG A 101 1.49 -5.86 6.70
CA ARG A 101 1.74 -7.29 6.55
C ARG A 101 0.96 -8.14 7.57
N LYS A 102 0.87 -7.68 8.82
CA LYS A 102 0.14 -8.37 9.89
C LYS A 102 -1.37 -8.40 9.61
N GLU A 103 -1.95 -7.27 9.25
CA GLU A 103 -3.39 -7.16 9.00
C GLU A 103 -3.81 -7.94 7.73
N VAL A 104 -3.02 -7.86 6.66
CA VAL A 104 -3.30 -8.60 5.41
C VAL A 104 -3.18 -10.11 5.60
N LYS A 105 -2.22 -10.60 6.40
CA LYS A 105 -2.13 -12.03 6.75
C LYS A 105 -3.18 -12.48 7.76
N GLY A 106 -3.60 -11.60 8.66
CA GLY A 106 -4.62 -11.86 9.68
C GLY A 106 -6.01 -12.10 9.10
N ALA A 107 -6.32 -11.54 7.93
CA ALA A 107 -7.58 -11.76 7.23
C ALA A 107 -7.72 -13.16 6.59
N GLY A 108 -6.66 -13.97 6.56
CA GLY A 108 -6.59 -15.22 5.81
C GLY A 108 -6.68 -16.52 6.63
N CYS A 109 -6.93 -16.50 7.93
CA CYS A 109 -6.95 -17.73 8.73
C CYS A 109 -8.17 -17.81 9.65
N CYS A 110 -9.15 -18.62 9.23
CA CYS A 110 -10.17 -19.17 10.10
C CYS A 110 -9.48 -19.83 11.29
N ARG A 111 -9.85 -19.41 12.51
CA ARG A 111 -9.60 -20.20 13.71
C ARG A 111 -10.51 -21.43 13.63
N SER A 112 -9.95 -22.56 13.20
CA SER A 112 -10.44 -23.88 13.61
C SER A 112 -10.16 -24.10 15.09
#